data_AF-A0A328BJB2-F1
#
_entry.id   AF-A0A328BJB2-F1
#
_cell.length_a   1.000
_cell.length_b   1.000
_cell.length_c   1.000
_cell.angle_alpha   90.00
_cell.angle_beta   90.00
_cell.angle_gamma   90.00
#
_symmetry.space_group_name_H-M   'P 1'
#
loop_
_entity.id
_entity.type
_entity.pdbx_description
1 polymer ?
#
loop_
_entity_poly.entity_id
_entity_poly.type
_entity_poly.pdbx_seq_one_letter_code
_entity_poly.pdbx_strand_id
1 'polypeptide(L)'
;MADDADIPIEPAREALDLVSEAEARLDELGPGFDAPGLTGLRTLISGYPDMGAPGAGEVVASLFTLLGRFLAGGRCDTEAILVHLKSWRLLLAAPPSPEGEARLMAGLKAIRDLYQEAEAA
;
A
#
# COMPACT_ATOMS: atom_id res chain seq x y z
N MET A 1 -0.15 -35.25 -12.08
CA MET A 1 -0.23 -34.33 -10.93
C MET A 1 0.44 -33.07 -11.39
N ALA A 2 -0.33 -31.99 -11.57
CA ALA A 2 0.23 -30.71 -11.96
C ALA A 2 1.01 -30.12 -10.78
N ASP A 3 2.13 -29.49 -11.11
CA ASP A 3 3.04 -28.74 -10.24
C ASP A 3 2.32 -28.00 -9.12
N ASP A 4 2.62 -28.35 -7.88
CA ASP A 4 2.64 -27.36 -6.80
C ASP A 4 3.77 -26.40 -7.16
N ALA A 5 3.42 -25.29 -7.80
CA ALA A 5 4.35 -24.21 -8.04
C ALA A 5 4.87 -23.74 -6.69
N ASP A 6 6.11 -24.15 -6.38
CA ASP A 6 6.97 -23.59 -5.36
C ASP A 6 7.08 -22.08 -5.62
N ILE A 7 6.10 -21.32 -5.15
CA ILE A 7 6.33 -19.91 -4.88
C ILE A 7 7.37 -19.94 -3.75
N PRO A 8 8.58 -19.40 -3.96
CA PRO A 8 9.61 -19.46 -2.93
C PRO A 8 9.03 -18.83 -1.66
N ILE A 9 9.26 -19.42 -0.50
CA ILE A 9 8.65 -18.96 0.77
C ILE A 9 9.28 -17.64 1.25
N GLU A 10 10.55 -17.40 0.90
CA GLU A 10 11.33 -16.19 1.19
C GLU A 10 10.69 -14.86 0.69
N PRO A 11 10.28 -14.73 -0.57
CA PRO A 11 9.73 -13.50 -1.11
C PRO A 11 8.41 -13.03 -0.49
N ALA A 12 7.54 -13.97 -0.08
CA ALA A 12 6.31 -13.62 0.62
C ALA A 12 6.59 -13.08 2.04
N ARG A 13 7.63 -13.62 2.70
CA ARG A 13 8.07 -13.16 4.02
C ARG A 13 8.68 -11.77 3.95
N GLU A 14 9.58 -11.52 3.00
CA GLU A 14 10.18 -10.19 2.80
C GLU A 14 9.12 -9.12 2.54
N ALA A 15 8.10 -9.43 1.76
CA ALA A 15 6.97 -8.54 1.51
C ALA A 15 6.17 -8.21 2.78
N LEU A 16 5.92 -9.22 3.63
CA LEU A 16 5.21 -9.04 4.90
C LEU A 16 6.05 -8.25 5.93
N ASP A 17 7.37 -8.48 5.95
CA ASP A 17 8.30 -7.72 6.79
C ASP A 17 8.33 -6.25 6.35
N LEU A 18 8.37 -5.98 5.04
CA LEU A 18 8.31 -4.64 4.47
C LEU A 18 7.02 -3.90 4.83
N VAL A 19 5.86 -4.57 4.72
CA VAL A 19 4.56 -4.02 5.17
C VAL A 19 4.60 -3.68 6.66
N SER A 20 5.19 -4.56 7.47
CA SER A 20 5.25 -4.37 8.92
C SER A 20 6.15 -3.20 9.30
N GLU A 21 7.27 -3.00 8.61
CA GLU A 21 8.10 -1.81 8.76
C GLU A 21 7.37 -0.54 8.32
N ALA A 22 6.63 -0.59 7.20
CA ALA A 22 5.86 0.54 6.71
C ALA A 22 4.76 0.97 7.70
N GLU A 23 4.10 0.03 8.37
CA GLU A 23 3.14 0.33 9.42
C GLU A 23 3.80 0.92 10.67
N ALA A 24 4.94 0.38 11.11
CA ALA A 24 5.67 0.93 12.25
C ALA A 24 6.08 2.38 12.00
N ARG A 25 6.54 2.70 10.78
CA ARG A 25 6.85 4.08 10.40
C ARG A 25 5.63 4.98 10.33
N LEU A 26 4.47 4.47 9.93
CA LEU A 26 3.22 5.22 9.96
C LEU A 26 2.81 5.56 11.41
N ASP A 27 2.99 4.63 12.35
CA ASP A 27 2.69 4.86 13.77
C ASP A 27 3.62 5.92 14.40
N GLU A 28 4.83 6.09 13.86
CA GLU A 28 5.76 7.16 14.24
C GLU A 28 5.38 8.53 13.63
N LEU A 29 4.56 8.56 12.58
CA LEU A 29 4.04 9.81 12.03
C LEU A 29 3.02 10.40 13.02
N GLY A 30 3.36 11.57 13.58
CA GLY A 30 2.45 12.32 14.43
C GLY A 30 1.20 12.81 13.69
N PRO A 31 0.23 13.41 14.40
CA PRO A 31 -0.96 13.99 13.79
C PRO A 31 -0.57 15.26 13.02
N GLY A 32 -0.30 15.12 11.73
CA GLY A 32 0.05 16.26 10.87
C GLY A 32 0.81 15.87 9.62
N PHE A 33 1.11 16.87 8.80
CA PHE A 33 1.94 16.70 7.63
C PHE A 33 3.43 16.68 8.02
N ASP A 34 4.08 15.53 7.79
CA ASP A 34 5.51 15.33 7.94
C ASP A 34 6.11 14.90 6.58
N ALA A 35 6.64 15.87 5.83
CA ALA A 35 7.22 15.60 4.51
C ALA A 35 8.41 14.62 4.54
N PRO A 36 9.41 14.78 5.45
CA PRO A 36 10.46 13.78 5.64
C PRO A 36 9.91 12.37 5.91
N GLY A 37 8.97 12.25 6.85
CA GLY A 37 8.37 10.97 7.22
C GLY A 37 7.65 10.30 6.06
N LEU A 38 6.80 11.04 5.34
CA LEU A 38 6.10 10.55 4.15
C LEU A 38 7.04 10.20 2.99
N THR A 39 8.13 10.95 2.82
CA THR A 39 9.18 10.62 1.82
C THR A 39 9.89 9.33 2.20
N GLY A 40 10.20 9.14 3.48
CA GLY A 40 10.80 7.92 4.00
C GLY A 40 9.90 6.70 3.80
N LEU A 41 8.61 6.84 4.08
CA LEU A 41 7.61 5.79 3.83
C LEU A 41 7.49 5.46 2.33
N ARG A 42 7.41 6.49 1.48
CA ARG A 42 7.34 6.31 0.02
C ARG A 42 8.59 5.61 -0.55
N THR A 43 9.77 5.94 -0.01
CA THR A 43 11.03 5.30 -0.38
C THR A 43 11.05 3.84 0.05
N LEU A 44 10.62 3.56 1.28
CA LEU A 44 10.56 2.19 1.81
C LEU A 44 9.69 1.29 0.91
N ILE A 45 8.46 1.70 0.60
CA ILE A 45 7.55 0.87 -0.22
C ILE A 45 7.98 0.74 -1.68
N SER A 46 8.82 1.66 -2.19
CA SER A 46 9.39 1.55 -3.54
C SER A 46 10.38 0.40 -3.68
N GLY A 47 10.89 -0.11 -2.55
CA GLY A 47 11.71 -1.30 -2.49
C GLY A 47 10.93 -2.60 -2.59
N TYR A 48 9.59 -2.56 -2.67
CA TYR A 48 8.78 -3.77 -2.87
C TYR A 48 9.16 -4.43 -4.20
N PRO A 49 9.76 -5.63 -4.18
CA PRO A 49 9.95 -6.38 -5.40
C PRO A 49 8.57 -6.85 -5.83
N ASP A 50 8.15 -6.50 -7.05
CA ASP A 50 6.86 -6.95 -7.56
C ASP A 50 6.87 -8.48 -7.69
N MET A 51 6.32 -9.17 -6.67
CA MET A 51 6.46 -10.62 -6.51
C MET A 51 5.48 -11.44 -7.35
N GLY A 52 4.83 -10.82 -8.33
CA GLY A 52 3.85 -11.50 -9.18
C GLY A 52 2.60 -11.95 -8.41
N ALA A 53 2.40 -11.45 -7.18
CA ALA A 53 1.17 -11.61 -6.43
C ALA A 53 0.11 -10.66 -7.02
N PRO A 54 -0.96 -11.18 -7.67
CA PRO A 54 -2.01 -10.35 -8.23
C PRO A 54 -2.58 -9.41 -7.15
N GLY A 55 -2.81 -8.15 -7.53
CA GLY A 55 -3.35 -7.12 -6.65
C GLY A 55 -2.34 -6.47 -5.69
N ALA A 56 -1.34 -7.19 -5.15
CA ALA A 56 -0.42 -6.61 -4.16
C ALA A 56 0.42 -5.46 -4.74
N GLY A 57 0.97 -5.64 -5.96
CA GLY A 57 1.69 -4.59 -6.68
C GLY A 57 0.79 -3.39 -7.01
N GLU A 58 -0.49 -3.63 -7.31
CA GLU A 58 -1.45 -2.57 -7.60
C GLU A 58 -1.78 -1.74 -6.35
N VAL A 59 -1.88 -2.38 -5.18
CA VAL A 59 -2.05 -1.67 -3.90
C VAL A 59 -0.83 -0.81 -3.60
N VAL A 60 0.39 -1.34 -3.78
CA VAL A 60 1.63 -0.58 -3.57
C VAL A 60 1.71 0.60 -4.53
N ALA A 61 1.36 0.43 -5.80
CA ALA A 61 1.31 1.52 -6.78
C ALA A 61 0.26 2.59 -6.40
N SER A 62 -0.90 2.16 -5.90
CA SER A 62 -1.95 3.06 -5.40
C SER A 62 -1.45 3.88 -4.21
N LEU A 63 -0.83 3.22 -3.23
CA LEU A 63 -0.24 3.87 -2.05
C LEU A 63 0.88 4.84 -2.44
N PHE A 64 1.79 4.43 -3.33
CA PHE A 64 2.88 5.27 -3.81
C PHE A 64 2.36 6.54 -4.48
N THR A 65 1.26 6.43 -5.25
CA THR A 65 0.59 7.57 -5.88
C THR A 65 -0.05 8.47 -4.83
N LEU A 66 -0.76 7.90 -3.84
CA LEU A 66 -1.39 8.64 -2.75
C LEU A 66 -0.36 9.46 -1.94
N LEU A 67 0.76 8.84 -1.55
CA LEU A 67 1.85 9.50 -0.84
C LEU A 67 2.45 10.63 -1.67
N GLY A 68 2.58 10.45 -2.98
CA GLY A 68 3.04 11.51 -3.88
C GLY A 68 2.12 12.73 -3.90
N ARG A 69 0.81 12.52 -3.83
CA ARG A 69 -0.18 13.62 -3.73
C ARG A 69 -0.11 14.33 -2.39
N PHE A 70 -0.03 13.57 -1.30
CA PHE A 70 0.14 14.13 0.04
C PHE A 70 1.38 15.01 0.14
N LEU A 71 2.51 14.57 -0.40
CA LEU A 71 3.73 15.36 -0.49
C LEU A 71 3.56 16.63 -1.34
N ALA A 72 2.89 16.54 -2.49
CA ALA A 72 2.67 17.70 -3.36
C ALA A 72 1.69 18.74 -2.78
N GLY A 73 0.64 18.26 -2.10
CA GLY A 73 -0.41 19.10 -1.52
C GLY A 73 -0.15 19.55 -0.07
N GLY A 74 0.98 19.17 0.54
CA GLY A 74 1.30 19.56 1.91
C GLY A 74 0.32 19.03 2.96
N ARG A 75 -0.26 17.84 2.73
CA ARG A 75 -1.27 17.24 3.60
C ARG A 75 -0.96 15.78 3.90
N CYS A 76 -1.56 15.25 4.95
CA CYS A 76 -1.42 13.85 5.32
C CYS A 76 -2.76 13.34 5.85
N ASP A 77 -3.13 12.14 5.43
CA ASP A 77 -4.23 11.39 6.03
C ASP A 77 -3.72 9.99 6.39
N THR A 78 -3.45 9.79 7.68
CA THR A 78 -2.87 8.55 8.19
C THR A 78 -3.84 7.38 8.09
N GLU A 79 -5.16 7.62 8.15
CA GLU A 79 -6.16 6.57 7.98
C GLU A 79 -6.18 6.06 6.53
N ALA A 80 -6.13 6.96 5.55
CA ALA A 80 -6.04 6.59 4.15
C ALA A 80 -4.78 5.76 3.85
N ILE A 81 -3.64 6.12 4.43
CA ILE A 81 -2.39 5.35 4.32
C ILE A 81 -2.55 3.98 4.99
N LEU A 82 -3.08 3.94 6.21
CA LEU A 82 -3.26 2.71 6.98
C LEU A 82 -4.16 1.71 6.23
N VAL A 83 -5.25 2.17 5.63
CA VAL A 83 -6.14 1.31 4.83
C VAL A 83 -5.39 0.64 3.68
N HIS A 84 -4.51 1.37 3.00
CA HIS A 84 -3.67 0.78 1.95
C HIS A 84 -2.70 -0.26 2.50
N LEU A 85 -2.03 0.01 3.63
CA LEU A 85 -1.10 -0.94 4.27
C LEU A 85 -1.82 -2.21 4.74
N LYS A 86 -3.00 -2.09 5.35
CA LYS A 86 -3.83 -3.24 5.75
C LYS A 86 -4.32 -4.05 4.56
N SER A 87 -4.69 -3.38 3.47
CA SER A 87 -5.09 -4.03 2.22
C SER A 87 -3.94 -4.81 1.60
N TRP A 88 -2.74 -4.23 1.61
CA TRP A 88 -1.53 -4.90 1.13
C TRP A 88 -1.21 -6.13 1.99
N ARG A 89 -1.24 -6.01 3.34
CA ARG A 89 -1.06 -7.17 4.22
C ARG A 89 -2.08 -8.27 3.92
N LEU A 90 -3.35 -7.91 3.75
CA LEU A 90 -4.41 -8.87 3.47
C LEU A 90 -4.09 -9.66 2.20
N LEU A 91 -3.68 -9.00 1.12
CA LEU A 91 -3.32 -9.65 -0.14
C LEU A 91 -2.10 -10.57 -0.02
N LEU A 92 -1.14 -10.25 0.86
CA LEU A 92 0.03 -11.09 1.07
C LEU A 92 -0.26 -12.30 1.98
N ALA A 93 -1.03 -12.10 3.06
CA ALA A 93 -1.21 -13.11 4.10
C ALA A 93 -2.42 -14.03 3.85
N ALA A 94 -3.50 -13.48 3.28
CA ALA A 94 -4.75 -14.18 3.05
C ALA A 94 -5.51 -13.53 1.88
N PRO A 95 -5.07 -13.75 0.63
CA PRO A 95 -5.71 -13.17 -0.54
C PRO A 95 -7.22 -13.46 -0.55
N PRO A 96 -8.07 -12.43 -0.76
CA PRO A 96 -9.50 -12.63 -0.90
C PRO A 96 -9.83 -13.37 -2.20
N SER A 97 -11.11 -13.72 -2.39
CA SER A 97 -11.58 -14.20 -3.70
C SER A 97 -11.38 -13.12 -4.78
N PRO A 98 -11.36 -13.45 -6.08
CA PRO A 98 -11.24 -12.47 -7.15
C PRO A 98 -12.28 -11.33 -7.10
N GLU A 99 -13.52 -11.64 -6.67
CA GLU A 99 -14.56 -10.62 -6.44
C GLU A 99 -14.22 -9.72 -5.25
N GLY A 100 -13.72 -10.30 -4.16
CA GLY A 100 -13.26 -9.54 -3.00
C GLY A 100 -12.07 -8.64 -3.32
N GLU A 101 -11.11 -9.14 -4.10
CA GLU A 101 -9.97 -8.37 -4.61
C GLU A 101 -10.44 -7.20 -5.48
N ALA A 102 -11.35 -7.44 -6.43
CA ALA A 102 -11.91 -6.37 -7.27
C ALA A 102 -12.62 -5.28 -6.43
N ARG A 103 -13.38 -5.68 -5.41
CA ARG A 103 -14.04 -4.73 -4.48
C ARG A 103 -13.03 -3.95 -3.65
N LEU A 104 -11.97 -4.62 -3.18
CA LEU A 104 -10.88 -3.98 -2.44
C LEU A 104 -10.20 -2.91 -3.31
N MET A 105 -9.80 -3.27 -4.53
CA MET A 105 -9.16 -2.35 -5.47
C MET A 105 -10.07 -1.17 -5.85
N ALA A 106 -11.37 -1.41 -6.04
CA ALA A 106 -12.35 -0.35 -6.27
C ALA A 106 -12.43 0.62 -5.08
N GLY A 107 -12.40 0.11 -3.84
CA GLY A 107 -12.38 0.93 -2.62
C GLY A 107 -11.13 1.79 -2.50
N LEU A 108 -9.94 1.21 -2.74
CA LEU A 108 -8.67 1.95 -2.70
C LEU A 108 -8.61 3.03 -3.78
N LYS A 109 -9.12 2.73 -4.97
CA LYS A 109 -9.28 3.72 -6.03
C LYS A 109 -10.19 4.87 -5.60
N ALA A 110 -11.34 4.59 -4.99
CA ALA A 110 -12.25 5.61 -4.51
C ALA A 110 -11.58 6.53 -3.47
N ILE A 111 -10.83 5.97 -2.52
CA ILE A 111 -10.05 6.75 -1.55
C ILE A 111 -9.08 7.69 -2.28
N ARG A 112 -8.30 7.16 -3.22
CA ARG A 112 -7.34 7.97 -3.98
C ARG A 112 -8.03 9.09 -4.77
N ASP A 113 -9.18 8.81 -5.36
CA ASP A 113 -9.92 9.75 -6.20
C ASP A 113 -10.50 10.91 -5.36
N LEU A 114 -10.93 10.68 -4.11
CA LEU A 114 -11.32 11.75 -3.15
C LEU A 114 -10.22 12.81 -2.99
N TYR A 115 -8.97 12.35 -2.92
CA TYR A 115 -7.82 13.23 -2.79
C TYR A 115 -7.41 13.87 -4.12
N GLN A 116 -7.81 13.32 -5.28
CA GLN A 116 -7.61 13.97 -6.56
C GLN A 116 -8.54 15.18 -6.74
N GLU A 117 -9.81 15.00 -6.41
CA GLU A 117 -10.83 16.04 -6.59
C GLU A 117 -10.60 17.22 -5.65
N ALA A 118 -10.13 16.95 -4.43
CA ALA A 118 -9.76 17.99 -3.47
C ALA A 118 -8.56 18.86 -3.89
N GLU A 119 -7.75 18.45 -4.88
CA GLU A 119 -6.67 19.28 -5.45
C GLU A 119 -7.12 20.11 -6.65
N ALA A 120 -8.28 19.79 -7.25
CA ALA A 120 -8.81 20.46 -8.44
C ALA A 120 -9.87 21.54 -8.12
N ALA A 121 -10.33 21.60 -6.87
CA ALA A 121 -11.31 22.57 -6.37
C ALA A 121 -10.63 23.73 -5.65
#